data_AF-A0A3P1WBE5-F1
#
_entry.id   AF-A0A3P1WBE5-F1
#
_cell.length_a   1.000
_cell.length_b   1.000
_cell.length_c   1.000
_cell.angle_alpha   90.00
_cell.angle_beta   90.00
_cell.angle_gamma   90.00
#
_symmetry.space_group_name_H-M   'P 1'
#
loop_
_entity.id
_entity.type
_entity.pdbx_description
1 polymer ?
#
loop_
_entity_poly.entity_id
_entity_poly.type
_entity_poly.pdbx_seq_one_letter_code
_entity_poly.pdbx_strand_id
1 'polypeptide(L)'
;MQKHHGLFDNASRLLFSKSVLAPIMRRRLRLRPPVLTGRLAMRRRVVPGPLRWLLWAAALACLVAAGLWTQQLWQQRTHMQQELEQLRWQVQEAQTQQALASNAPPPPAPKPEPGPTPDQLIQQSTIDSLAAQVRALQGENGRLKDELGFYENLLPAPGDGGIAIRNMTLARADDEHLAWQMLLMRPKRDAGVFKGELEWRITGLLDGKPWSAPAPKRRQSLELGRYLRLEGRLKIPKGLKAIRVTALVWEGKQERARHALALAQDKE
;
A
#
# COMPACT_ATOMS: atom_id res chain seq x y z
N MET A 1 -19.95 63.37 34.48
CA MET A 1 -20.60 64.41 35.29
C MET A 1 -20.53 64.01 36.75
N GLN A 2 -19.97 64.90 37.55
CA GLN A 2 -19.67 64.82 38.97
C GLN A 2 -20.96 64.82 39.82
N LYS A 3 -20.97 64.12 40.97
CA LYS A 3 -21.76 64.54 42.14
C LYS A 3 -21.22 63.92 43.44
N HIS A 4 -20.90 64.82 44.36
CA HIS A 4 -20.52 64.62 45.76
C HIS A 4 -21.71 64.19 46.64
N HIS A 5 -21.42 63.46 47.72
CA HIS A 5 -21.83 63.67 49.13
C HIS A 5 -21.44 62.38 49.90
N GLY A 6 -20.62 62.44 50.96
CA GLY A 6 -21.00 62.89 52.31
C GLY A 6 -21.63 61.69 53.05
N LEU A 7 -21.38 61.35 54.31
CA LEU A 7 -20.92 62.08 55.48
C LEU A 7 -20.98 61.10 56.68
N PHE A 8 -20.17 61.35 57.72
CA PHE A 8 -20.32 60.93 59.13
C PHE A 8 -20.24 59.41 59.44
N ASP A 9 -19.74 58.91 60.57
CA ASP A 9 -19.44 59.44 61.91
C ASP A 9 -18.42 58.44 62.53
N ASN A 10 -17.25 58.84 63.03
CA ASN A 10 -16.95 59.30 64.40
C ASN A 10 -17.37 58.35 65.55
N ALA A 11 -16.58 58.42 66.63
CA ALA A 11 -16.69 57.74 67.92
C ALA A 11 -16.16 56.29 67.93
N SER A 12 -15.26 55.87 68.81
CA SER A 12 -14.70 56.51 69.99
C SER A 12 -13.48 55.74 70.47
N ARG A 13 -12.42 56.50 70.66
CA ARG A 13 -11.65 56.62 71.91
C ARG A 13 -11.25 55.34 72.69
N LEU A 14 -9.92 55.23 72.74
CA LEU A 14 -9.11 55.16 73.97
C LEU A 14 -9.23 53.90 74.83
N LEU A 15 -8.10 53.20 75.04
CA LEU A 15 -7.22 53.49 76.17
C LEU A 15 -5.99 52.57 76.14
N PHE A 16 -4.82 53.20 76.23
CA PHE A 16 -3.55 52.59 76.56
C PHE A 16 -3.60 51.95 77.95
N SER A 17 -3.05 50.75 78.12
CA SER A 17 -2.45 50.35 79.40
C SER A 17 -1.20 49.48 79.21
N LYS A 18 -0.09 50.12 79.54
CA LYS A 18 1.25 49.73 79.97
C LYS A 18 1.64 48.23 80.03
N SER A 19 2.72 47.96 79.30
CA SER A 19 3.86 47.07 79.49
C SER A 19 4.17 46.54 80.92
N VAL A 20 4.76 45.33 80.99
CA VAL A 20 6.04 45.02 81.68
C VAL A 20 6.48 43.53 81.55
N LEU A 21 7.76 43.38 81.18
CA LEU A 21 8.80 42.33 81.38
C LEU A 21 8.58 40.80 81.21
N ALA A 22 9.28 40.29 80.16
CA ALA A 22 10.48 39.41 80.23
C ALA A 22 10.35 37.89 80.55
N PRO A 23 11.35 37.05 80.17
CA PRO A 23 11.17 35.78 79.47
C PRO A 23 11.46 34.56 80.37
N ILE A 24 11.19 33.31 79.94
CA ILE A 24 11.94 32.11 80.37
C ILE A 24 11.49 30.83 79.62
N MET A 25 12.52 30.02 79.29
CA MET A 25 12.57 28.57 79.07
C MET A 25 12.06 27.89 77.78
N ARG A 26 13.09 27.45 77.03
CA ARG A 26 13.13 26.28 76.16
C ARG A 26 12.66 25.01 76.87
N ARG A 27 11.84 24.20 76.19
CA ARG A 27 11.86 22.74 76.33
C ARG A 27 11.76 22.08 74.96
N ARG A 28 12.83 21.37 74.59
CA ARG A 28 12.91 20.47 73.43
C ARG A 28 11.99 19.27 73.71
N LEU A 29 10.94 19.09 72.93
CA LEU A 29 10.34 17.78 72.74
C LEU A 29 10.71 17.28 71.35
N ARG A 30 11.57 16.27 71.32
CA ARG A 30 11.82 15.43 70.15
C ARG A 30 10.64 14.47 70.04
N LEU A 31 9.77 14.69 69.08
CA LEU A 31 8.80 13.69 68.63
C LEU A 31 9.11 13.39 67.17
N ARG A 32 9.65 12.18 66.94
CA ARG A 32 9.84 11.61 65.60
C ARG A 32 8.48 11.08 65.13
N PRO A 33 7.93 11.52 63.99
CA PRO A 33 6.88 10.77 63.33
C PRO A 33 7.51 9.67 62.44
N PRO A 34 7.04 8.41 62.51
CA PRO A 34 7.37 7.41 61.50
C PRO A 34 6.44 7.64 60.30
N VAL A 35 6.99 8.12 59.19
CA VAL A 35 6.27 8.16 57.92
C VAL A 35 7.07 7.40 56.88
N LEU A 36 6.77 6.10 56.80
CA LEU A 36 7.00 5.28 55.61
C LEU A 36 5.84 5.59 54.64
N THR A 37 6.05 6.52 53.71
CA THR A 37 5.25 6.58 52.48
C THR A 37 6.18 6.85 51.31
N GLY A 38 6.07 6.00 50.29
CA GLY A 38 6.93 5.99 49.13
C GLY A 38 6.82 7.27 48.30
N ARG A 39 7.98 7.77 47.89
CA ARG A 39 8.10 8.49 46.63
C ARG A 39 9.34 7.99 45.93
N LEU A 40 9.13 7.07 44.99
CA LEU A 40 10.03 6.95 43.85
C LEU A 40 9.96 8.29 43.13
N ALA A 41 10.95 9.16 43.40
CA ALA A 41 11.19 10.34 42.61
C ALA A 41 11.61 9.84 41.21
N MET A 42 10.63 9.60 40.33
CA MET A 42 10.91 9.52 38.90
C MET A 42 11.57 10.84 38.54
N ARG A 43 12.88 10.78 38.27
CA ARG A 43 13.67 11.85 37.67
C ARG A 43 13.05 12.12 36.30
N ARG A 44 12.00 12.93 36.28
CA ARG A 44 11.39 13.45 35.06
C ARG A 44 12.50 14.26 34.41
N ARG A 45 13.12 13.70 33.37
CA ARG A 45 14.14 14.38 32.58
C ARG A 45 13.41 15.49 31.83
N VAL A 46 13.19 16.61 32.52
CA VAL A 46 12.56 17.80 31.96
C VAL A 46 13.53 18.32 30.91
N VAL A 47 13.12 18.20 29.66
CA VAL A 47 13.87 18.71 28.51
C VAL A 47 14.16 20.20 28.78
N PRO A 48 15.42 20.67 28.70
CA PRO A 48 15.74 22.06 29.00
C PRO A 48 14.89 23.01 28.14
N GLY A 49 14.39 24.09 28.73
CA GLY A 49 13.47 25.06 28.12
C GLY A 49 13.72 25.38 26.64
N PRO A 50 14.94 25.73 26.20
CA PRO A 50 15.21 26.07 24.80
C PRO A 50 15.06 24.89 23.84
N LEU A 51 15.34 23.66 24.29
CA LEU A 51 15.25 22.48 23.44
C LEU A 51 13.80 22.11 23.14
N ARG A 52 12.85 22.52 23.98
CA ARG A 52 11.40 22.39 23.69
C ARG A 52 10.99 23.27 22.51
N TRP A 53 11.54 24.48 22.40
CA TRP A 53 11.28 25.38 21.28
C TRP A 53 11.91 24.87 19.98
N LEU A 54 13.12 24.28 20.04
CA LEU A 54 13.73 23.62 18.89
C LEU A 54 12.89 22.42 18.40
N LEU A 55 12.33 21.62 19.30
CA LEU A 55 11.43 20.52 18.94
C LEU A 55 10.14 21.03 18.28
N TRP A 56 9.56 22.12 18.79
CA TRP A 56 8.40 22.75 18.16
C TRP A 56 8.71 23.31 16.77
N ALA A 57 9.84 24.00 16.61
CA ALA A 57 10.28 24.50 15.31
C ALA A 57 10.52 23.36 14.30
N ALA A 58 11.15 22.27 14.74
CA ALA A 58 11.36 21.09 13.91
C ALA A 58 10.04 20.41 13.51
N ALA A 59 9.09 20.29 14.44
CA ALA A 59 7.76 19.74 14.15
C ALA A 59 7.01 20.61 13.13
N LEU A 60 7.08 21.94 13.27
CA LEU A 60 6.42 22.88 12.36
C LEU A 60 7.07 22.85 10.97
N ALA A 61 8.40 22.76 10.87
CA ALA A 61 9.10 22.55 9.61
C ALA A 61 8.71 21.23 8.93
N CYS A 62 8.55 20.15 9.71
CA CYS A 62 8.12 18.85 9.19
C CYS A 62 6.68 18.89 8.66
N LEU A 63 5.78 19.63 9.33
CA LEU A 63 4.41 19.87 8.87
C LEU A 63 4.36 20.65 7.56
N VAL A 64 5.17 21.71 7.43
CA VAL A 64 5.27 22.50 6.19
C VAL A 64 5.84 21.65 5.05
N ALA A 65 6.89 20.87 5.31
CA ALA A 65 7.48 19.96 4.33
C ALA A 65 6.48 18.88 3.87
N ALA A 66 5.71 18.31 4.80
CA ALA A 66 4.65 17.37 4.47
C ALA A 66 3.55 18.04 3.61
N GLY A 67 3.15 19.28 3.93
CA GLY A 67 2.20 20.05 3.13
C GLY A 67 2.67 20.26 1.69
N LEU A 68 3.92 20.74 1.51
CA LEU A 68 4.52 20.93 0.20
C LEU A 68 4.67 19.60 -0.58
N TRP A 69 5.00 18.51 0.11
CA TRP A 69 5.12 17.18 -0.52
C TRP A 69 3.76 16.64 -0.98
N THR A 70 2.69 16.85 -0.21
CA THR A 70 1.33 16.47 -0.61
C THR A 70 0.81 17.26 -1.81
N GLN A 71 1.25 18.52 -1.96
CA GLN A 71 0.88 19.35 -3.12
C GLN A 71 1.46 18.78 -4.42
N GLN A 72 2.70 18.29 -4.39
CA GLN A 72 3.36 17.73 -5.58
C GLN A 72 2.73 16.40 -6.02
N LEU A 73 2.28 15.58 -5.06
CA LEU A 73 1.51 14.36 -5.33
C LEU A 73 0.15 14.66 -6.01
N TRP A 74 -0.46 15.81 -5.70
CA TRP A 74 -1.70 16.24 -6.34
C TRP A 74 -1.51 16.69 -7.79
N GLN A 75 -0.44 17.44 -8.09
CA GLN A 75 -0.14 17.92 -9.44
C GLN A 75 0.18 16.78 -10.41
N GLN A 76 0.84 15.72 -9.94
CA GLN A 76 1.15 14.56 -10.78
C GLN A 76 -0.11 13.77 -11.16
N ARG A 77 -1.13 13.74 -10.27
CA ARG A 77 -2.41 13.11 -10.58
C ARG A 77 -3.23 13.91 -11.60
N THR A 78 -3.16 15.23 -11.59
CA THR A 78 -3.92 16.07 -12.53
C THR A 78 -3.37 16.01 -13.97
N HIS A 79 -2.05 15.90 -14.15
CA HIS A 79 -1.45 15.78 -15.49
C HIS A 79 -1.88 14.50 -16.22
N MET A 80 -1.89 13.35 -15.51
CA MET A 80 -2.37 12.09 -16.07
C MET A 80 -3.87 12.11 -16.41
N GLN A 81 -4.69 12.83 -15.64
CA GLN A 81 -6.12 12.96 -15.95
C GLN A 81 -6.35 13.76 -17.23
N GLN A 82 -5.59 14.83 -17.45
CA GLN A 82 -5.67 15.65 -18.65
C GLN A 82 -5.23 14.88 -19.91
N GLU A 83 -4.15 14.10 -19.82
CA GLU A 83 -3.72 13.22 -20.93
C GLU A 83 -4.80 12.17 -21.25
N LEU A 84 -5.41 11.56 -20.23
CA LEU A 84 -6.49 10.59 -20.43
C LEU A 84 -7.74 11.20 -21.09
N GLU A 85 -8.09 12.44 -20.75
CA GLU A 85 -9.22 13.14 -21.37
C GLU A 85 -8.92 13.55 -22.81
N GLN A 86 -7.70 13.98 -23.11
CA GLN A 86 -7.25 14.27 -24.48
C GLN A 86 -7.24 13.01 -25.35
N LEU A 87 -6.74 11.89 -24.83
CA LEU A 87 -6.76 10.61 -25.54
C LEU A 87 -8.19 10.11 -25.77
N ARG A 88 -9.10 10.29 -24.81
CA ARG A 88 -10.52 9.95 -24.97
C ARG A 88 -11.16 10.79 -26.08
N TRP A 89 -10.86 12.08 -26.15
CA TRP A 89 -11.36 12.96 -27.20
C TRP A 89 -10.89 12.53 -28.59
N GLN A 90 -9.59 12.22 -28.74
CA GLN A 90 -9.04 11.76 -30.02
C GLN A 90 -9.65 10.43 -30.47
N VAL A 91 -9.86 9.50 -29.54
CA VAL A 91 -10.50 8.21 -29.84
C VAL A 91 -11.97 8.41 -30.25
N GLN A 92 -12.67 9.31 -29.60
CA GLN A 92 -14.08 9.58 -29.90
C GLN A 92 -14.25 10.27 -31.25
N GLU A 93 -13.38 11.20 -31.59
CA GLU A 93 -13.36 11.86 -32.90
C GLU A 93 -13.08 10.86 -34.03
N ALA A 94 -12.09 9.98 -33.87
CA ALA A 94 -11.78 8.92 -34.84
C ALA A 94 -12.96 7.93 -35.01
N GLN A 95 -13.64 7.55 -33.92
CA GLN A 95 -14.82 6.70 -33.99
C GLN A 95 -15.98 7.40 -34.71
N THR A 96 -16.14 8.70 -34.54
CA THR A 96 -17.20 9.48 -35.20
C THR A 96 -16.97 9.54 -36.70
N GLN A 97 -15.72 9.75 -37.14
CA GLN A 97 -15.35 9.71 -38.55
C GLN A 97 -15.60 8.34 -39.18
N GLN A 98 -15.29 7.27 -38.44
CA GLN A 98 -15.53 5.91 -38.90
C GLN A 98 -17.03 5.58 -38.97
N ALA A 99 -17.84 6.07 -38.04
CA ALA A 99 -19.29 5.92 -38.07
C ALA A 99 -19.94 6.69 -39.25
N LEU A 100 -19.40 7.86 -39.60
CA LEU A 100 -19.84 8.61 -40.78
C LEU A 100 -19.44 7.90 -42.08
N ALA A 101 -18.21 7.38 -42.16
CA ALA A 101 -17.75 6.59 -43.31
C ALA A 101 -18.53 5.28 -43.47
N SER A 102 -18.91 4.63 -42.36
CA SER A 102 -19.67 3.37 -42.38
C SER A 102 -21.15 3.55 -42.71
N ASN A 103 -21.72 4.74 -42.47
CA ASN A 103 -23.11 5.08 -42.78
C ASN A 103 -23.27 5.82 -44.12
N ALA A 104 -22.17 6.13 -44.81
CA ALA A 104 -22.23 6.67 -46.16
C ALA A 104 -22.89 5.64 -47.09
N PRO A 105 -23.97 6.00 -47.81
CA PRO A 105 -24.58 5.12 -48.81
C PRO A 105 -23.53 4.67 -49.81
N PRO A 106 -23.54 3.40 -50.26
CA PRO A 106 -22.60 2.93 -51.26
C PRO A 106 -22.66 3.86 -52.48
N PRO A 107 -21.52 4.39 -52.97
CA PRO A 107 -21.53 5.28 -54.12
C PRO A 107 -22.13 4.56 -55.33
N PRO A 108 -22.92 5.25 -56.19
CA PRO A 108 -23.37 4.68 -57.44
C PRO A 108 -22.17 4.23 -58.27
N ALA A 109 -22.31 3.07 -58.94
CA ALA A 109 -21.24 2.36 -59.63
C ALA A 109 -20.32 3.29 -60.46
N PRO A 110 -18.98 3.09 -60.38
CA PRO A 110 -18.01 4.04 -60.92
C PRO A 110 -17.94 4.00 -62.46
N LYS A 111 -17.90 5.18 -63.08
CA LYS A 111 -17.35 5.37 -64.44
C LYS A 111 -15.83 5.14 -64.38
N PRO A 112 -15.19 4.59 -65.42
CA PRO A 112 -13.78 4.22 -65.38
C PRO A 112 -12.89 5.47 -65.40
N GLU A 113 -12.25 5.75 -64.27
CA GLU A 113 -11.15 6.71 -64.12
C GLU A 113 -9.93 6.00 -63.48
N PRO A 114 -8.70 6.50 -63.73
CA PRO A 114 -7.47 5.71 -63.62
C PRO A 114 -7.10 5.41 -62.16
N GLY A 115 -6.38 4.30 -61.98
CA GLY A 115 -6.16 3.62 -60.69
C GLY A 115 -5.55 4.44 -59.54
N PRO A 116 -5.54 3.87 -58.33
CA PRO A 116 -5.18 4.58 -57.10
C PRO A 116 -3.75 5.13 -57.18
N THR A 117 -3.59 6.42 -56.86
CA THR A 117 -2.28 7.05 -56.78
C THR A 117 -1.48 6.47 -55.61
N PRO A 118 -0.15 6.28 -55.74
CA PRO A 118 0.70 5.65 -54.71
C PRO A 118 0.57 6.29 -53.32
N ASP A 119 0.38 7.60 -53.25
CA ASP A 119 0.23 8.35 -52.00
C ASP A 119 -1.03 7.96 -51.21
N GLN A 120 -2.14 7.63 -51.88
CA GLN A 120 -3.39 7.24 -51.22
C GLN A 120 -3.32 5.82 -50.63
N LEU A 121 -2.52 4.93 -51.23
CA LEU A 121 -2.28 3.59 -50.70
C LEU A 121 -1.32 3.64 -49.49
N ILE A 122 -0.32 4.51 -49.51
CA ILE A 122 0.60 4.73 -48.39
C ILE A 122 -0.15 5.32 -47.18
N GLN A 123 -1.03 6.31 -47.41
CA GLN A 123 -1.83 6.91 -46.34
C GLN A 123 -2.80 5.91 -45.69
N GLN A 124 -3.49 5.07 -46.47
CA GLN A 124 -4.38 4.03 -45.92
C GLN A 124 -3.61 2.97 -45.13
N SER A 125 -2.47 2.50 -45.65
CA SER A 125 -1.64 1.51 -44.92
C SER A 125 -1.08 2.06 -43.60
N THR A 126 -0.80 3.37 -43.55
CA THR A 126 -0.35 4.06 -42.33
C THR A 126 -1.49 4.16 -41.31
N ILE A 127 -2.70 4.51 -41.74
CA ILE A 127 -3.89 4.57 -40.89
C ILE A 127 -4.22 3.18 -40.31
N ASP A 128 -4.18 2.14 -41.14
CA ASP A 128 -4.45 0.77 -40.70
C ASP A 128 -3.41 0.26 -39.69
N SER A 129 -2.13 0.59 -39.91
CA SER A 129 -1.07 0.23 -38.96
C SER A 129 -1.17 0.99 -37.63
N LEU A 130 -1.62 2.25 -37.63
CA LEU A 130 -1.92 2.99 -36.41
C LEU A 130 -3.15 2.42 -35.68
N ALA A 131 -4.21 2.08 -36.41
CA ALA A 131 -5.40 1.46 -35.84
C ALA A 131 -5.11 0.08 -35.22
N ALA A 132 -4.24 -0.71 -35.86
CA ALA A 132 -3.76 -1.99 -35.32
C ALA A 132 -2.95 -1.79 -34.02
N GLN A 133 -2.08 -0.78 -33.98
CA GLN A 133 -1.32 -0.44 -32.78
C GLN A 133 -2.21 0.06 -31.64
N VAL A 134 -3.23 0.87 -31.93
CA VAL A 134 -4.20 1.32 -30.92
C VAL A 134 -4.98 0.15 -30.34
N ARG A 135 -5.43 -0.81 -31.17
CA ARG A 135 -6.11 -2.03 -30.67
C ARG A 135 -5.17 -2.91 -29.84
N ALA A 136 -3.92 -3.05 -30.25
CA ALA A 136 -2.91 -3.78 -29.49
C ALA A 136 -2.68 -3.13 -28.11
N LEU A 137 -2.48 -1.80 -28.06
CA LEU A 137 -2.29 -1.04 -26.82
C LEU A 137 -3.54 -1.01 -25.93
N GLN A 138 -4.74 -1.03 -26.50
CA GLN A 138 -5.99 -1.18 -25.74
C GLN A 138 -6.13 -2.59 -25.15
N GLY A 139 -5.77 -3.63 -25.92
CA GLY A 139 -5.73 -5.01 -25.43
C GLY A 139 -4.69 -5.21 -24.32
N GLU A 140 -3.50 -4.62 -24.46
CA GLU A 140 -2.47 -4.61 -23.41
C GLU A 140 -2.92 -3.83 -22.18
N ASN A 141 -3.60 -2.69 -22.34
CA ASN A 141 -4.19 -1.95 -21.23
C ASN A 141 -5.25 -2.78 -20.49
N GLY A 142 -6.10 -3.51 -21.22
CA GLY A 142 -7.07 -4.43 -20.63
C GLY A 142 -6.37 -5.52 -19.83
N ARG A 143 -5.38 -6.18 -20.44
CA ARG A 143 -4.59 -7.23 -19.77
C ARG A 143 -3.88 -6.72 -18.50
N LEU A 144 -3.27 -5.53 -18.57
CA LEU A 144 -2.59 -4.92 -17.42
C LEU A 144 -3.57 -4.52 -16.32
N LYS A 145 -4.78 -4.06 -16.66
CA LYS A 145 -5.84 -3.76 -15.69
C LYS A 145 -6.42 -5.01 -15.06
N ASP A 146 -6.61 -6.08 -15.83
CA ASP A 146 -7.05 -7.38 -15.31
C ASP A 146 -5.98 -7.98 -14.40
N GLU A 147 -4.69 -7.81 -14.75
CA GLU A 147 -3.57 -8.15 -13.89
C GLU A 147 -3.50 -7.26 -12.65
N LEU A 148 -3.83 -5.97 -12.75
CA LEU A 148 -3.92 -5.06 -11.60
C LEU A 148 -5.08 -5.44 -10.68
N GLY A 149 -6.27 -5.71 -11.21
CA GLY A 149 -7.42 -6.19 -10.44
C GLY A 149 -7.19 -7.58 -9.84
N PHE A 150 -6.38 -8.41 -10.51
CA PHE A 150 -5.84 -9.63 -9.94
C PHE A 150 -4.89 -9.31 -8.77
N TYR A 151 -3.95 -8.38 -8.91
CA TYR A 151 -3.07 -7.96 -7.80
C TYR A 151 -3.81 -7.30 -6.63
N GLU A 152 -4.86 -6.53 -6.90
CA GLU A 152 -5.74 -5.95 -5.88
C GLU A 152 -6.53 -7.03 -5.13
N ASN A 153 -7.02 -8.06 -5.83
CA ASN A 153 -7.68 -9.20 -5.19
C ASN A 153 -6.71 -10.16 -4.49
N LEU A 154 -5.40 -10.08 -4.80
CA LEU A 154 -4.34 -10.80 -4.10
C LEU A 154 -3.77 -10.02 -2.91
N LEU A 155 -4.07 -8.73 -2.78
CA LEU A 155 -3.74 -7.92 -1.62
C LEU A 155 -4.97 -7.91 -0.71
N PRO A 156 -4.98 -8.64 0.42
CA PRO A 156 -6.07 -8.53 1.37
C PRO A 156 -6.25 -7.06 1.78
N ALA A 157 -7.50 -6.64 1.96
CA ALA A 157 -7.86 -5.32 2.47
C ALA A 157 -6.92 -4.93 3.64
N PRO A 158 -6.46 -3.66 3.73
CA PRO A 158 -5.50 -3.26 4.73
C PRO A 158 -6.12 -3.41 6.11
N GLY A 159 -5.79 -4.51 6.79
CA GLY A 159 -6.37 -4.86 8.07
C GLY A 159 -5.92 -6.24 8.55
N ASP A 160 -4.95 -6.23 9.47
CA ASP A 160 -4.57 -7.32 10.39
C ASP A 160 -3.51 -8.36 9.98
N GLY A 161 -2.33 -7.89 9.55
CA GLY A 161 -1.12 -8.73 9.61
C GLY A 161 -0.99 -9.76 8.50
N GLY A 162 -1.47 -9.41 7.30
CA GLY A 162 -1.42 -10.22 6.08
C GLY A 162 -0.03 -10.77 5.78
N ILE A 163 0.00 -12.03 5.34
CA ILE A 163 1.21 -12.75 4.98
C ILE A 163 1.63 -12.34 3.58
N ALA A 164 2.93 -12.16 3.37
CA ALA A 164 3.49 -11.93 2.05
C ALA A 164 4.42 -13.08 1.68
N ILE A 165 4.28 -13.59 0.46
CA ILE A 165 5.32 -14.40 -0.17
C ILE A 165 6.35 -13.43 -0.72
N ARG A 166 7.51 -13.33 -0.06
CA ARG A 166 8.55 -12.33 -0.37
C ARG A 166 9.40 -12.73 -1.56
N ASN A 167 9.71 -14.02 -1.65
CA ASN A 167 10.47 -14.59 -2.75
C ASN A 167 10.00 -16.02 -3.00
N MET A 168 9.97 -16.43 -4.25
CA MET A 168 9.81 -17.81 -4.67
C MET A 168 10.82 -18.06 -5.80
N THR A 169 11.43 -19.22 -5.81
CA THR A 169 12.40 -19.61 -6.82
C THR A 169 12.09 -21.03 -7.23
N LEU A 170 12.09 -21.25 -8.54
CA LEU A 170 11.83 -22.54 -9.16
C LEU A 170 13.02 -22.90 -10.04
N ALA A 171 13.47 -24.13 -9.93
CA ALA A 171 14.51 -24.69 -10.80
C ALA A 171 14.10 -26.10 -11.23
N ARG A 172 14.44 -26.48 -12.46
CA ARG A 172 14.34 -27.86 -12.92
C ARG A 172 15.36 -28.67 -12.13
N ALA A 173 14.91 -29.62 -11.31
CA ALA A 173 15.83 -30.51 -10.59
C ALA A 173 16.17 -31.70 -11.50
N ASP A 174 15.13 -32.35 -12.02
CA ASP A 174 15.21 -33.48 -12.96
C ASP A 174 14.07 -33.35 -14.00
N ASP A 175 13.99 -34.28 -14.95
CA ASP A 175 12.89 -34.38 -15.93
C ASP A 175 11.50 -34.51 -15.28
N GLU A 176 11.44 -35.04 -14.05
CA GLU A 176 10.21 -35.33 -13.31
C GLU A 176 10.09 -34.54 -12.00
N HIS A 177 11.07 -33.69 -11.67
CA HIS A 177 11.09 -32.95 -10.41
C HIS A 177 11.45 -31.48 -10.60
N LEU A 178 10.72 -30.65 -9.89
CA LEU A 178 10.98 -29.22 -9.80
C LEU A 178 11.43 -28.87 -8.38
N ALA A 179 12.66 -28.39 -8.23
CA ALA A 179 13.11 -27.82 -6.96
C ALA A 179 12.48 -26.45 -6.77
N TRP A 180 12.02 -26.19 -5.55
CA TRP A 180 11.46 -24.90 -5.19
C TRP A 180 12.00 -24.43 -3.85
N GLN A 181 12.11 -23.12 -3.74
CA GLN A 181 12.43 -22.42 -2.49
C GLN A 181 11.50 -21.23 -2.37
N MET A 182 10.97 -20.98 -1.18
CA MET A 182 10.06 -19.87 -0.91
C MET A 182 10.37 -19.24 0.44
N LEU A 183 10.23 -17.91 0.51
CA LEU A 183 10.35 -17.12 1.73
C LEU A 183 9.02 -16.43 2.01
N LEU A 184 8.37 -16.80 3.11
CA LEU A 184 7.21 -16.11 3.64
C LEU A 184 7.64 -15.08 4.69
N MET A 185 6.92 -13.96 4.75
CA MET A 185 7.16 -12.89 5.70
C MET A 185 5.84 -12.35 6.23
N ARG A 186 5.85 -11.94 7.50
CA ARG A 186 4.81 -11.11 8.08
C ARG A 186 5.33 -9.70 8.35
N PRO A 187 4.66 -8.66 7.84
CA PRO A 187 5.10 -7.28 8.01
C PRO A 187 4.85 -6.76 9.43
N LYS A 188 3.87 -7.32 10.15
CA LYS A 188 3.54 -6.94 11.54
C LYS A 188 4.55 -7.57 12.50
N ARG A 189 5.27 -6.72 13.26
CA ARG A 189 6.39 -7.11 14.14
C ARG A 189 5.95 -7.93 15.36
N ASP A 190 4.76 -7.67 15.89
CA ASP A 190 4.23 -8.29 17.12
C ASP A 190 3.00 -9.18 16.86
N ALA A 191 3.02 -9.92 15.76
CA ALA A 191 1.97 -10.88 15.49
C ALA A 191 2.39 -12.27 16.03
N GLY A 192 1.51 -12.95 16.77
CA GLY A 192 1.74 -14.31 17.27
C GLY A 192 1.94 -15.34 16.15
N VAL A 193 2.23 -16.61 16.45
CA VAL A 193 2.47 -17.62 15.40
C VAL A 193 1.27 -17.76 14.48
N PHE A 194 1.45 -17.55 13.18
CA PHE A 194 0.45 -17.85 12.17
C PHE A 194 0.43 -19.35 11.92
N LYS A 195 -0.77 -19.93 11.84
CA LYS A 195 -0.97 -21.32 11.42
C LYS A 195 -1.85 -21.31 10.19
N GLY A 196 -1.35 -21.89 9.11
CA GLY A 196 -2.10 -21.97 7.86
C GLY A 196 -1.68 -23.15 7.04
N GLU A 197 -2.04 -23.11 5.77
CA GLU A 197 -1.77 -24.21 4.85
C GLU A 197 -1.27 -23.70 3.50
N LEU A 198 -0.30 -24.41 2.93
CA LEU A 198 0.25 -24.16 1.61
C LEU A 198 -0.40 -25.10 0.59
N GLU A 199 -0.88 -24.53 -0.49
CA GLU A 199 -1.43 -25.24 -1.64
C GLU A 199 -0.60 -24.92 -2.89
N TRP A 200 -0.28 -25.95 -3.67
CA TRP A 200 0.41 -25.83 -4.95
C TRP A 200 -0.57 -26.07 -6.10
N ARG A 201 -0.54 -25.20 -7.11
CA ARG A 201 -1.19 -25.42 -8.39
C ARG A 201 -0.16 -25.34 -9.50
N ILE A 202 -0.13 -26.35 -10.36
CA ILE A 202 0.82 -26.45 -11.46
C ILE A 202 0.03 -26.59 -12.75
N THR A 203 0.36 -25.76 -13.74
CA THR A 203 -0.19 -25.86 -15.10
C THR A 203 0.95 -25.85 -16.10
N GLY A 204 0.70 -26.37 -17.31
CA GLY A 204 1.70 -26.40 -18.37
C GLY A 204 1.17 -27.06 -19.65
N LEU A 205 2.09 -27.43 -20.53
CA LEU A 205 1.82 -28.14 -21.77
C LEU A 205 2.49 -29.52 -21.70
N LEU A 206 1.70 -30.58 -21.79
CA LEU A 206 2.18 -31.96 -21.89
C LEU A 206 1.91 -32.44 -23.31
N ASP A 207 2.96 -32.80 -24.05
CA ASP A 207 2.86 -33.22 -25.46
C ASP A 207 2.05 -32.23 -26.33
N GLY A 208 2.23 -30.93 -26.09
CA GLY A 208 1.54 -29.85 -26.80
C GLY A 208 0.09 -29.58 -26.34
N LYS A 209 -0.44 -30.36 -25.39
CA LYS A 209 -1.80 -30.18 -24.85
C LYS A 209 -1.77 -29.49 -23.47
N PRO A 210 -2.74 -28.61 -23.15
CA PRO A 210 -2.85 -28.04 -21.81
C PRO A 210 -3.00 -29.12 -20.75
N TRP A 211 -2.16 -29.05 -19.73
CA TRP A 211 -2.17 -29.93 -18.57
C TRP A 211 -2.21 -29.12 -17.28
N SER A 212 -2.94 -29.62 -16.30
CA SER A 212 -2.95 -29.10 -14.93
C SER A 212 -2.72 -30.26 -13.98
N ALA A 213 -1.93 -30.03 -12.93
CA ALA A 213 -1.84 -30.97 -11.83
C ALA A 213 -3.24 -31.18 -11.23
N PRO A 214 -3.57 -32.42 -10.83
CA PRO A 214 -4.79 -32.69 -10.09
C PRO A 214 -4.79 -31.84 -8.82
N ALA A 215 -5.96 -31.34 -8.43
CA ALA A 215 -6.11 -30.55 -7.22
C ALA A 215 -5.52 -31.34 -6.02
N PRO A 216 -4.67 -30.71 -5.19
CA PRO A 216 -4.02 -31.41 -4.11
C PRO A 216 -5.09 -31.96 -3.14
N LYS A 217 -5.05 -33.28 -2.89
CA LYS A 217 -5.97 -33.93 -1.94
C LYS A 217 -5.80 -33.43 -0.50
N ARG A 218 -4.65 -32.81 -0.19
CA ARG A 218 -4.33 -32.21 1.10
C ARG A 218 -3.42 -31.00 0.91
N ARG A 219 -3.69 -29.94 1.65
CA ARG A 219 -2.81 -28.77 1.78
C ARG A 219 -1.75 -29.06 2.85
N GLN A 220 -0.57 -28.46 2.71
CA GLN A 220 0.54 -28.68 3.65
C GLN A 220 0.46 -27.67 4.78
N SER A 221 0.28 -28.11 6.02
CA SER A 221 0.27 -27.21 7.18
C SER A 221 1.60 -26.47 7.33
N LEU A 222 1.55 -25.19 7.65
CA LEU A 222 2.71 -24.34 7.91
C LEU A 222 2.49 -23.48 9.15
N GLU A 223 3.56 -23.28 9.91
CA GLU A 223 3.60 -22.38 11.06
C GLU A 223 4.60 -21.26 10.79
N LEU A 224 4.13 -20.01 10.76
CA LEU A 224 4.92 -18.83 10.42
C LEU A 224 4.94 -17.86 11.60
N GLY A 225 6.10 -17.70 12.23
CA GLY A 225 6.34 -16.61 13.18
C GLY A 225 6.42 -15.26 12.45
N ARG A 226 7.64 -14.87 12.09
CA ARG A 226 7.90 -13.65 11.30
C ARG A 226 8.42 -13.94 9.90
N TYR A 227 9.31 -14.91 9.80
CA TYR A 227 9.88 -15.41 8.55
C TYR A 227 9.80 -16.93 8.55
N LEU A 228 9.50 -17.50 7.39
CA LEU A 228 9.56 -18.94 7.18
C LEU A 228 10.15 -19.19 5.81
N ARG A 229 11.29 -19.89 5.78
CA ARG A 229 11.87 -20.41 4.55
C ARG A 229 11.39 -21.86 4.40
N LEU A 230 10.81 -22.14 3.25
CA LEU A 230 10.38 -23.47 2.85
C LEU A 230 11.13 -23.86 1.58
N GLU A 231 11.45 -25.13 1.47
CA GLU A 231 12.06 -25.72 0.28
C GLU A 231 11.54 -27.13 0.08
N GLY A 232 11.60 -27.60 -1.16
CA GLY A 232 11.16 -28.94 -1.48
C GLY A 232 11.26 -29.26 -2.96
N ARG A 233 10.70 -30.41 -3.31
CA ARG A 233 10.61 -30.88 -4.70
C ARG A 233 9.15 -31.16 -5.04
N LEU A 234 8.70 -30.65 -6.18
CA LEU A 234 7.38 -30.95 -6.74
C LEU A 234 7.54 -31.97 -7.85
N LYS A 235 6.76 -33.06 -7.81
CA LYS A 235 6.73 -34.04 -8.88
C LYS A 235 5.93 -33.47 -10.06
N ILE A 236 6.50 -33.58 -11.26
CA ILE A 236 5.89 -33.17 -12.53
C ILE A 236 5.94 -34.34 -13.52
N PRO A 237 4.98 -34.45 -14.45
CA PRO A 237 5.07 -35.42 -15.54
C PRO A 237 6.28 -35.13 -16.43
N LYS A 238 6.92 -36.18 -16.91
CA LYS A 238 8.00 -36.07 -17.91
C LYS A 238 7.48 -35.38 -19.18
N GLY A 239 8.26 -34.46 -19.73
CA GLY A 239 7.91 -33.74 -20.96
C GLY A 239 7.00 -32.52 -20.75
N LEU A 240 6.70 -32.12 -19.50
CA LEU A 240 5.92 -30.92 -19.22
C LEU A 240 6.69 -29.63 -19.56
N LYS A 241 6.18 -28.88 -20.54
CA LYS A 241 6.72 -27.60 -21.03
C LYS A 241 5.87 -26.42 -20.54
N ALA A 242 6.41 -25.21 -20.65
CA ALA A 242 5.74 -23.96 -20.28
C ALA A 242 5.10 -24.01 -18.87
N ILE A 243 5.86 -24.47 -17.88
CA ILE A 243 5.33 -24.76 -16.55
C ILE A 243 5.04 -23.45 -15.82
N ARG A 244 3.83 -23.30 -15.32
CA ARG A 244 3.45 -22.25 -14.36
C ARG A 244 3.10 -22.89 -13.03
N VAL A 245 3.79 -22.48 -11.97
CA VAL A 245 3.54 -22.93 -10.60
C VAL A 245 3.02 -21.77 -9.77
N THR A 246 1.92 -22.00 -9.08
CA THR A 246 1.28 -21.05 -8.16
C THR A 246 1.33 -21.62 -6.75
N ALA A 247 1.93 -20.88 -5.82
CA ALA A 247 1.84 -21.08 -4.39
C ALA A 247 0.67 -20.26 -3.82
N LEU A 248 -0.16 -20.89 -3.00
CA LEU A 248 -1.30 -20.26 -2.32
C LEU A 248 -1.19 -20.54 -0.83
N VAL A 249 -1.28 -19.50 -0.02
CA VAL A 249 -1.28 -19.60 1.44
C VAL A 249 -2.68 -19.35 1.96
N TRP A 250 -3.19 -20.32 2.70
CA TRP A 250 -4.54 -20.32 3.27
C TRP A 250 -4.49 -20.15 4.79
N GLU A 251 -5.48 -19.45 5.32
CA GLU A 251 -5.85 -19.47 6.73
C GLU A 251 -7.30 -19.92 6.83
N GLY A 252 -7.50 -21.21 7.17
CA GLY A 252 -8.82 -21.84 7.08
C GLY A 252 -9.38 -21.78 5.65
N LYS A 253 -10.38 -20.93 5.43
CA LYS A 253 -11.05 -20.74 4.13
C LYS A 253 -10.61 -19.49 3.37
N GLN A 254 -9.80 -18.63 3.99
CA GLN A 254 -9.36 -17.38 3.38
C GLN A 254 -8.00 -17.54 2.73
N GLU A 255 -7.88 -17.10 1.47
CA GLU A 255 -6.59 -16.95 0.80
C GLU A 255 -5.89 -15.71 1.38
N ARG A 256 -4.70 -15.90 1.95
CA ARG A 256 -3.91 -14.83 2.57
C ARG A 256 -2.80 -14.31 1.68
N ALA A 257 -2.27 -15.17 0.81
CA ALA A 257 -1.24 -14.81 -0.14
C ALA A 257 -1.25 -15.74 -1.36
N ARG A 258 -0.85 -15.21 -2.51
CA ARG A 258 -0.59 -15.98 -3.74
C ARG A 258 0.67 -15.50 -4.40
N HIS A 259 1.41 -16.42 -4.99
CA HIS A 259 2.55 -16.10 -5.83
C HIS A 259 2.65 -17.10 -6.98
N ALA A 260 2.87 -16.61 -8.19
CA ALA A 260 2.96 -17.45 -9.38
C ALA A 260 4.27 -17.18 -10.11
N LEU A 261 4.93 -18.25 -10.55
CA LEU A 261 6.12 -18.19 -11.39
C LEU A 261 5.96 -19.09 -12.59
N ALA A 262 6.37 -18.59 -13.74
CA ALA A 262 6.50 -19.37 -14.96
C ALA A 262 7.96 -19.77 -15.13
N LEU A 263 8.21 -21.06 -15.35
CA LEU A 263 9.49 -21.58 -15.76
C LEU A 263 9.46 -21.75 -17.28
N ALA A 264 9.93 -20.74 -18.00
CA ALA A 264 10.22 -20.85 -19.42
C ALA A 264 11.35 -21.87 -19.62
N GLN A 265 11.28 -22.70 -20.65
CA GLN A 265 12.44 -23.51 -21.03
C GLN A 265 13.51 -22.57 -21.57
N ASP A 266 14.74 -22.74 -21.10
CA ASP A 266 15.90 -22.20 -21.81
C ASP A 266 15.86 -22.75 -23.24
N LYS A 267 15.98 -21.82 -24.18
CA LYS A 267 16.20 -22.10 -25.59
C LYS A 267 17.56 -22.80 -25.68
N GLU A 268 17.57 -24.09 -25.97
CA GLU A 268 18.67 -24.67 -26.76
C GLU A 268 18.49 -24.29 -28.23
#